data_AF-A0A357MKP8-F1
#
_entry.id   AF-A0A357MKP8-F1
#
_cell.length_a   1.000
_cell.length_b   1.000
_cell.length_c   1.000
_cell.angle_alpha   90.00
_cell.angle_beta   90.00
_cell.angle_gamma   90.00
#
_symmetry.space_group_name_H-M   'P 1'
#
loop_
_entity.id
_entity.type
_entity.pdbx_description
1 polymer ?
#
loop_
_entity_poly.entity_id
_entity_poly.type
_entity_poly.pdbx_seq_one_letter_code
_entity_poly.pdbx_strand_id
1 'polypeptide(L)'
;MPHDHHDHDHPHALLPPDPALRVKALETLLTRKGLVDPAALDEIIDTYQNRIGPQNGARVVARAWTDPGFRDRLRTDATAVISEMGFFGRQGEHVVAVENTPETHNMVVCTLCSCYPWPLLGIPPGWYESDAYRAR
;
A
#
# COMPACT_ATOMS: atom_id res chain seq x y z
N MET A 1 37.32 45.06 5.91
CA MET A 1 36.45 44.99 4.72
C MET A 1 35.25 44.14 5.10
N PRO A 2 34.02 44.67 5.07
CA PRO A 2 32.83 43.87 5.30
C PRO A 2 32.62 42.95 4.10
N HIS A 3 32.30 41.68 4.35
CA HIS A 3 31.90 40.75 3.29
C HIS A 3 30.42 40.98 3.01
N ASP A 4 30.11 41.38 1.78
CA ASP A 4 28.74 41.42 1.27
C ASP A 4 28.13 40.02 1.34
N HIS A 5 27.09 39.87 2.16
CA HIS A 5 26.21 38.72 2.10
C HIS A 5 25.35 38.87 0.85
N HIS A 6 25.75 38.20 -0.24
CA HIS A 6 24.86 37.97 -1.36
C HIS A 6 23.69 37.08 -0.89
N ASP A 7 22.55 37.73 -0.66
CA ASP A 7 21.26 37.07 -0.49
C ASP A 7 20.92 36.39 -1.82
N HIS A 8 21.16 35.07 -1.90
CA HIS A 8 20.74 34.27 -3.03
C HIS A 8 19.24 34.01 -2.91
N ASP A 9 18.46 34.99 -3.35
CA ASP A 9 17.04 34.85 -3.58
C ASP A 9 16.85 33.86 -4.75
N HIS A 10 16.84 32.56 -4.44
CA HIS A 10 16.72 31.50 -5.43
C HIS A 10 15.30 31.53 -6.00
N PRO A 11 15.09 31.84 -7.30
CA PRO A 11 13.76 31.83 -7.93
C PRO A 11 13.09 30.43 -7.94
N HIS A 12 13.79 29.40 -7.47
CA HIS A 12 13.28 28.05 -7.25
C HIS A 12 12.46 27.88 -5.95
N ALA A 13 12.42 28.87 -5.06
CA ALA A 13 11.63 28.79 -3.83
C ALA A 13 10.10 28.74 -4.06
N LEU A 14 9.63 29.14 -5.25
CA LEU A 14 8.23 29.09 -5.65
C LEU A 14 7.83 27.78 -6.35
N LEU A 15 8.81 26.93 -6.68
CA LEU A 15 8.55 25.66 -7.35
C LEU A 15 8.40 24.54 -6.32
N PRO A 16 7.55 23.53 -6.60
CA PRO A 16 7.54 22.30 -5.82
C PRO A 16 8.94 21.67 -5.75
N PRO A 17 9.24 20.87 -4.71
CA PRO A 17 10.50 20.15 -4.61
C PRO A 17 10.81 19.33 -5.87
N ASP A 18 12.08 19.14 -6.20
CA ASP A 18 12.54 18.41 -7.40
C ASP A 18 11.81 17.08 -7.69
N PRO A 19 11.47 16.22 -6.70
CA PRO A 19 10.67 15.02 -6.97
C PRO A 19 9.27 15.35 -7.50
N ALA A 20 8.60 16.36 -6.95
CA ALA A 20 7.26 16.76 -7.37
C ALA A 20 7.27 17.34 -8.79
N LEU A 21 8.29 18.14 -9.14
CA LEU A 21 8.47 18.63 -10.51
C LEU A 21 8.68 17.48 -11.51
N ARG A 22 9.51 16.49 -11.16
CA ARG A 22 9.75 15.31 -12.01
C ARG A 22 8.49 14.46 -12.19
N VAL A 23 7.70 14.26 -11.13
CA VAL A 23 6.40 13.57 -11.21
C VAL A 23 5.47 14.32 -12.17
N LYS A 24 5.34 15.65 -12.04
CA LYS A 24 4.48 16.44 -12.91
C LYS A 24 4.91 16.39 -14.38
N ALA A 25 6.22 16.39 -14.64
CA ALA A 25 6.76 16.27 -15.99
C ALA A 25 6.42 14.90 -16.61
N LEU A 26 6.56 13.80 -15.85
CA LEU A 26 6.20 12.45 -16.30
C LEU A 26 4.70 12.33 -16.59
N GLU A 27 3.84 12.77 -15.67
CA GLU A 27 2.39 12.80 -15.84
C GLU A 27 2.01 13.56 -17.13
N THR A 28 2.55 14.77 -17.30
CA THR A 28 2.28 15.60 -18.48
C THR A 28 2.69 14.91 -19.78
N LEU A 29 3.87 14.29 -19.81
CA LEU A 29 4.39 13.62 -20.99
C LEU A 29 3.55 12.38 -21.35
N LEU A 30 3.21 11.54 -20.37
CA LEU A 30 2.47 10.30 -20.60
C LEU A 30 1.02 10.57 -21.02
N THR A 31 0.37 11.56 -20.41
CA THR A 31 -0.98 12.01 -20.80
C THR A 31 -0.99 12.58 -22.22
N ARG A 32 -0.03 13.46 -22.57
CA ARG A 32 0.07 14.00 -23.94
C ARG A 32 0.30 12.93 -25.01
N LYS A 33 0.98 11.84 -24.64
CA LYS A 33 1.17 10.68 -25.52
C LYS A 33 -0.04 9.73 -25.58
N GLY A 34 -1.10 9.99 -24.81
CA GLY A 34 -2.27 9.12 -24.73
C GLY A 34 -2.00 7.77 -24.05
N LEU A 35 -0.92 7.65 -23.29
CA LEU A 35 -0.55 6.41 -22.59
C LEU A 35 -1.23 6.27 -21.22
N VAL A 36 -1.72 7.38 -20.68
CA VAL A 36 -2.38 7.46 -19.38
C VAL A 36 -3.61 8.34 -19.51
N ASP A 37 -4.73 7.86 -18.96
CA ASP A 37 -5.94 8.65 -18.75
C ASP A 37 -5.89 9.25 -17.33
N PRO A 38 -5.90 10.58 -17.17
CA PRO A 38 -5.93 11.22 -15.85
C PRO A 38 -7.10 10.76 -14.98
N ALA A 39 -8.28 10.52 -15.56
CA ALA A 39 -9.44 10.08 -14.78
C ALA A 39 -9.25 8.67 -14.19
N ALA A 40 -8.54 7.80 -14.93
CA ALA A 40 -8.19 6.47 -14.43
C ALA A 40 -7.16 6.53 -13.29
N LEU A 41 -6.23 7.50 -13.31
CA LEU A 41 -5.30 7.71 -12.20
C LEU A 41 -6.03 8.15 -10.94
N ASP A 42 -6.98 9.07 -11.05
CA ASP A 42 -7.77 9.55 -9.91
C ASP A 42 -8.57 8.41 -9.26
N GLU A 43 -9.19 7.52 -10.05
CA GLU A 43 -9.90 6.34 -9.54
C GLU A 43 -8.95 5.36 -8.81
N ILE A 44 -7.73 5.17 -9.33
CA ILE A 44 -6.71 4.34 -8.66
C ILE A 44 -6.33 4.96 -7.31
N ILE A 45 -6.11 6.27 -7.26
CA ILE A 45 -5.76 6.97 -6.01
C ILE A 45 -6.89 6.84 -5.00
N ASP A 46 -8.13 7.16 -5.39
CA ASP A 46 -9.30 7.06 -4.49
C ASP A 46 -9.51 5.64 -3.96
N THR A 47 -9.34 4.63 -4.84
CA THR A 47 -9.46 3.22 -4.47
C THR A 47 -8.55 2.85 -3.30
N TYR A 48 -7.26 3.21 -3.36
CA TYR A 48 -6.31 2.84 -2.30
C TYR A 48 -6.27 3.80 -1.12
N GLN A 49 -6.71 5.05 -1.31
CA GLN A 49 -6.71 6.04 -0.25
C GLN A 49 -7.97 5.95 0.63
N ASN A 50 -9.13 5.66 0.03
CA ASN A 50 -10.41 5.81 0.71
C ASN A 50 -11.24 4.51 0.76
N ARG A 51 -11.07 3.59 -0.19
CA ARG A 51 -11.96 2.41 -0.32
C ARG A 51 -11.35 1.11 0.17
N ILE A 52 -10.04 0.93 0.00
CA ILE A 52 -9.31 -0.27 0.42
C ILE A 52 -8.44 0.05 1.63
N GLY A 53 -8.54 -0.76 2.68
CA GLY A 53 -7.73 -0.58 3.89
C GLY A 53 -7.90 -1.71 4.90
N PRO A 54 -7.21 -1.62 6.06
CA PRO A 54 -7.11 -2.70 7.05
C PRO A 54 -8.45 -3.10 7.71
N GLN A 55 -9.49 -2.29 7.52
CA GLN A 55 -10.87 -2.60 7.93
C GLN A 55 -11.36 -3.90 7.29
N ASN A 56 -10.92 -4.23 6.07
CA ASN A 56 -11.29 -5.46 5.37
C ASN A 56 -10.72 -6.70 6.10
N GLY A 57 -9.42 -6.70 6.37
CA GLY A 57 -8.77 -7.74 7.18
C GLY A 57 -9.37 -7.86 8.58
N ALA A 58 -9.69 -6.75 9.25
CA ALA A 58 -10.34 -6.76 10.55
C ALA A 58 -11.71 -7.47 10.53
N ARG A 59 -12.51 -7.26 9.48
CA ARG A 59 -13.80 -7.98 9.29
C ARG A 59 -13.60 -9.48 9.12
N VAL A 60 -12.58 -9.90 8.37
CA VAL A 60 -12.22 -11.32 8.19
C VAL A 60 -11.85 -11.94 9.55
N VAL A 61 -10.98 -11.28 10.31
CA VAL A 61 -10.54 -11.76 11.64
C VAL A 61 -11.71 -11.84 12.62
N ALA A 62 -12.53 -10.79 12.72
CA ALA A 62 -13.68 -10.77 13.64
C ALA A 62 -14.69 -11.89 13.32
N ARG A 63 -14.91 -12.19 12.04
CA ARG A 63 -15.75 -13.32 11.62
C ARG A 63 -15.11 -14.65 12.01
N ALA A 64 -13.81 -14.82 11.81
CA ALA A 64 -13.10 -16.04 12.21
C ALA A 64 -13.12 -16.30 13.73
N TRP A 65 -13.19 -15.24 14.55
CA TRP A 65 -13.34 -15.40 16.01
C TRP A 65 -14.74 -15.86 16.44
N THR A 66 -15.77 -15.56 15.67
CA THR A 66 -17.17 -15.81 16.03
C THR A 66 -17.79 -16.99 15.28
N ASP A 67 -17.18 -17.42 14.17
CA ASP A 67 -17.63 -18.53 13.33
C ASP A 67 -16.48 -19.54 13.13
N PRO A 68 -16.45 -20.63 13.91
CA PRO A 68 -15.42 -21.66 13.79
C PRO A 68 -15.39 -22.32 12.41
N GLY A 69 -16.55 -22.48 11.75
CA GLY A 69 -16.62 -23.06 10.41
C GLY A 69 -15.98 -22.14 9.37
N PHE A 70 -16.21 -20.84 9.46
CA PHE A 70 -15.51 -19.85 8.64
C PHE A 70 -14.00 -19.86 8.90
N ARG A 71 -13.58 -19.93 10.17
CA ARG A 71 -12.17 -20.01 10.55
C ARG A 71 -11.48 -21.23 9.92
N ASP A 72 -12.10 -22.39 9.99
CA ASP A 72 -11.51 -23.63 9.47
C ASP A 72 -11.41 -23.60 7.93
N ARG A 73 -12.39 -23.01 7.24
CA ARG A 73 -12.28 -22.76 5.79
C ARG A 73 -11.17 -21.75 5.47
N LEU A 74 -11.09 -20.66 6.22
CA LEU A 74 -10.08 -19.61 6.03
C LEU A 74 -8.65 -20.16 6.17
N ARG A 75 -8.42 -21.09 7.11
CA ARG A 75 -7.12 -21.77 7.26
C ARG A 75 -6.81 -22.72 6.10
N THR A 76 -7.84 -23.28 5.47
CA THR A 76 -7.69 -24.25 4.37
C THR A 76 -7.43 -23.56 3.04
N ASP A 77 -8.25 -22.55 2.71
CA ASP A 77 -8.12 -21.75 1.50
C ASP A 77 -8.59 -20.31 1.79
N ALA A 78 -7.65 -19.48 2.23
CA ALA A 78 -7.96 -18.09 2.53
C ALA A 78 -8.37 -17.31 1.28
N THR A 79 -7.81 -17.65 0.11
CA THR A 79 -8.07 -16.94 -1.15
C THR A 79 -9.54 -17.08 -1.55
N ALA A 80 -10.07 -18.31 -1.56
CA ALA A 80 -11.48 -18.54 -1.88
C ALA A 80 -12.40 -17.80 -0.89
N VAL A 81 -12.12 -17.92 0.41
CA VAL A 81 -12.96 -17.37 1.47
C VAL A 81 -13.03 -15.84 1.45
N ILE A 82 -11.90 -15.14 1.29
CA ILE A 82 -11.91 -13.68 1.24
C ILE A 82 -12.49 -13.16 -0.09
N SER A 83 -12.39 -13.94 -1.17
CA SER A 83 -13.00 -13.61 -2.46
C SER A 83 -14.54 -13.64 -2.38
N GLU A 84 -15.12 -14.59 -1.64
CA GLU A 84 -16.56 -14.60 -1.34
C GLU A 84 -17.03 -13.31 -0.62
N MET A 85 -16.12 -12.68 0.14
CA MET A 85 -16.36 -11.40 0.82
C MET A 85 -16.10 -10.18 -0.06
N GLY A 86 -15.71 -10.37 -1.32
CA GLY A 86 -15.35 -9.31 -2.26
C GLY A 86 -13.95 -8.73 -2.05
N PHE A 87 -13.11 -9.35 -1.22
CA PHE A 87 -11.75 -8.90 -0.93
C PHE A 87 -10.73 -9.63 -1.82
N PHE A 88 -10.80 -9.37 -3.12
CA PHE A 88 -9.90 -9.92 -4.13
C PHE A 88 -9.38 -8.79 -5.03
N GLY A 89 -8.18 -8.96 -5.59
CA GLY A 89 -7.64 -8.03 -6.57
C GLY A 89 -6.12 -8.00 -6.57
N ARG A 90 -5.58 -6.91 -7.13
CA ARG A 90 -4.14 -6.69 -7.30
C ARG A 90 -3.40 -6.85 -5.97
N GLN A 91 -2.30 -7.60 -5.98
CA GLN A 91 -1.48 -7.94 -4.80
C GLN A 91 -2.21 -8.78 -3.73
N GLY A 92 -3.38 -9.34 -4.04
CA GLY A 92 -4.13 -10.25 -3.16
C GLY A 92 -4.76 -11.39 -3.94
N GLU A 93 -4.20 -11.73 -5.10
CA GLU A 93 -4.69 -12.80 -5.97
C GLU A 93 -4.55 -14.17 -5.31
N HIS A 94 -3.53 -14.33 -4.47
CA HIS A 94 -3.26 -15.50 -3.66
C HIS A 94 -2.88 -15.07 -2.25
N VAL A 95 -3.71 -15.44 -1.28
CA VAL A 95 -3.54 -15.11 0.13
C VAL A 95 -3.53 -16.38 0.96
N VAL A 96 -2.64 -16.41 1.95
CA VAL A 96 -2.60 -17.43 3.00
C VAL A 96 -2.84 -16.74 4.34
N ALA A 97 -3.78 -17.26 5.13
CA ALA A 97 -3.99 -16.81 6.49
C ALA A 97 -3.12 -17.65 7.43
N VAL A 98 -2.24 -16.98 8.19
CA VAL A 98 -1.38 -17.62 9.19
C VAL A 98 -1.92 -17.32 10.59
N GLU A 99 -2.26 -18.36 11.34
CA GLU A 99 -2.86 -18.21 12.66
C GLU A 99 -1.81 -18.19 13.76
N ASN A 100 -1.94 -17.22 14.66
CA ASN A 100 -1.22 -17.22 15.93
C ASN A 100 -1.88 -18.17 16.94
N THR A 101 -1.07 -18.91 17.69
CA THR A 101 -1.49 -19.73 18.83
C THR A 101 -0.77 -19.27 20.09
N PRO A 102 -1.09 -19.78 21.30
CA PRO A 102 -0.32 -19.46 22.50
C PRO A 102 1.19 -19.79 22.38
N GLU A 103 1.55 -20.75 21.54
CA GLU A 103 2.92 -21.23 21.33
C GLU A 103 3.60 -20.65 20.09
N THR A 104 2.85 -20.03 19.17
CA THR A 104 3.37 -19.56 17.88
C THR A 104 2.87 -18.15 17.54
N HIS A 105 3.81 -17.24 17.29
CA HIS A 105 3.54 -15.89 16.84
C HIS A 105 4.10 -15.68 15.43
N ASN A 106 3.24 -15.36 14.48
CA ASN A 106 3.60 -15.12 13.08
C ASN A 106 3.79 -13.63 12.83
N MET A 107 4.81 -13.32 12.01
CA MET A 107 5.09 -11.98 11.50
C MET A 107 5.36 -12.08 9.99
N VAL A 108 4.99 -11.05 9.24
CA VAL A 108 5.11 -11.02 7.77
C VAL A 108 6.06 -9.91 7.37
N VAL A 109 6.97 -10.18 6.43
CA VAL A 109 7.92 -9.20 5.88
C VAL A 109 8.19 -9.48 4.41
N CYS A 110 8.45 -8.44 3.62
CA CYS A 110 9.01 -8.54 2.29
C CYS A 110 10.45 -7.99 2.29
N THR A 111 11.43 -8.84 2.55
CA THR A 111 12.83 -8.41 2.71
C THR A 111 13.38 -7.69 1.47
N LEU A 112 12.92 -8.07 0.28
CA LEU A 112 13.44 -7.54 -1.00
C LEU A 112 12.80 -6.22 -1.45
N CYS A 113 11.56 -5.93 -1.03
CA CYS A 113 10.85 -4.72 -1.46
C CYS A 113 9.72 -4.35 -0.49
N SER A 114 8.45 -4.59 -0.87
CA SER A 114 7.28 -4.14 -0.10
C SER A 114 6.00 -4.96 -0.38
N CYS A 115 6.12 -6.21 -0.84
CA CYS A 115 4.96 -7.08 -1.12
C CYS A 115 3.99 -7.13 0.07
N TYR A 116 2.69 -6.93 -0.19
CA TYR A 116 1.68 -6.79 0.87
C TYR A 116 0.27 -7.07 0.32
N PRO A 117 -0.67 -7.66 1.10
CA PRO A 117 -1.98 -8.06 0.59
C PRO A 117 -2.96 -6.87 0.52
N TRP A 118 -2.86 -6.06 -0.55
CA TRP A 118 -3.58 -4.78 -0.68
C TRP A 118 -5.10 -4.89 -0.49
N PRO A 119 -5.83 -5.86 -1.08
CA PRO A 119 -7.30 -5.92 -0.95
C PRO A 119 -7.78 -6.08 0.51
N LEU A 120 -6.93 -6.60 1.40
CA LEU A 120 -7.24 -6.80 2.81
C LEU A 120 -6.70 -5.71 3.72
N LEU A 121 -5.49 -5.23 3.45
CA LEU A 121 -4.72 -4.40 4.38
C LEU A 121 -4.38 -3.00 3.85
N GLY A 122 -4.68 -2.71 2.59
CA GLY A 122 -4.34 -1.44 1.93
C GLY A 122 -2.87 -1.34 1.54
N ILE A 123 -2.41 -0.11 1.25
CA ILE A 123 -1.00 0.18 1.00
C ILE A 123 -0.22 -0.01 2.31
N PRO A 124 0.94 -0.71 2.28
CA PRO A 124 1.72 -0.97 3.49
C PRO A 124 2.18 0.33 4.17
N PRO A 125 2.32 0.32 5.50
CA PRO A 125 2.81 1.49 6.22
C PRO A 125 4.30 1.73 5.91
N GLY A 126 4.75 2.98 5.95
CA GLY A 126 6.12 3.33 5.54
C GLY A 126 7.23 2.62 6.33
N TRP A 127 6.99 2.22 7.59
CA TRP A 127 7.97 1.43 8.35
C TRP A 127 8.15 0.00 7.80
N TYR A 128 7.10 -0.58 7.18
CA TYR A 128 7.16 -1.92 6.60
C TYR A 128 8.08 -1.96 5.37
N GLU A 129 8.08 -0.87 4.60
CA GLU A 129 8.92 -0.71 3.40
C GLU A 129 10.37 -0.31 3.74
N SER A 130 10.63 0.08 4.98
CA SER A 130 11.93 0.56 5.43
C SER A 130 12.97 -0.57 5.50
N ASP A 131 14.22 -0.23 5.19
CA ASP A 131 15.35 -1.16 5.34
C ASP A 131 15.52 -1.63 6.79
N ALA A 132 15.16 -0.79 7.77
CA ALA A 132 15.27 -1.12 9.19
C ALA A 132 14.39 -2.32 9.59
N TYR A 133 13.15 -2.38 9.09
CA TYR A 133 12.26 -3.52 9.32
C TYR A 133 12.64 -4.71 8.43
N ARG A 134 12.97 -4.46 7.17
CA ARG A 134 13.24 -5.52 6.18
C ARG A 134 14.54 -6.30 6.42
N ALA A 135 15.48 -5.74 7.17
CA ALA A 135 16.79 -6.34 7.43
C ALA A 135 16.95 -6.98 8.82
N ARG A 136 15.93 -6.94 9.69
CA ARG A 136 15.98 -7.44 11.07
C ARG A 136 14.92 -8.52 11.31
#